data_AF-A0A836JKL7-F1
#
_entry.id   AF-A0A836JKL7-F1
#
_cell.length_a   1.000
_cell.length_b   1.000
_cell.length_c   1.000
_cell.angle_alpha   90.00
_cell.angle_beta   90.00
_cell.angle_gamma   90.00
#
_symmetry.space_group_name_H-M   'P 1'
#
loop_
_entity.id
_entity.type
_entity.pdbx_description
1 polymer ?
#
loop_
_entity_poly.entity_id
_entity_poly.type
_entity_poly.pdbx_seq_one_letter_code
_entity_poly.pdbx_strand_id
1 'polypeptide(L)' 'NIMFFSESKIFYDDNKDPTYQKTKVALTVAHKLAHQWFGNLVTPSWWSHLWLSKGLASFFQTYIINKVIEFYYI' A
#
# COMPACT_ATOMS: atom_id res chain seq x y z
N ASN A 1 -12.15 -6.83 9.50
CA ASN A 1 -10.78 -7.13 9.01
C ASN A 1 -9.75 -6.35 9.81
N ILE A 2 -8.68 -7.03 10.25
CA ILE A 2 -7.56 -6.44 11.00
C ILE A 2 -6.32 -6.47 10.09
N MET A 3 -5.52 -5.40 10.08
CA MET A 3 -4.27 -5.31 9.32
C MET A 3 -3.08 -5.24 10.27
N PHE A 4 -2.11 -6.11 10.07
CA PHE A 4 -0.83 -6.07 10.80
C PHE A 4 0.24 -5.35 9.99
N PHE A 5 1.01 -4.51 10.68
CA PHE A 5 2.13 -3.76 10.13
C PHE A 5 3.40 -4.03 10.92
N SER A 6 4.54 -4.01 10.24
CA SER A 6 5.84 -3.92 10.91
C SER A 6 6.00 -2.50 11.40
N GLU A 7 6.40 -2.33 12.66
CA GLU A 7 6.60 -1.02 13.30
C GLU A 7 7.51 -0.11 12.45
N SER A 8 8.64 -0.65 12.01
CA SER A 8 9.62 0.02 11.14
C SER A 8 9.06 0.51 9.79
N LYS A 9 7.86 0.09 9.39
CA LYS A 9 7.24 0.43 8.09
C LYS A 9 6.03 1.36 8.21
N ILE A 10 5.58 1.69 9.42
CA ILE A 10 4.34 2.45 9.63
C ILE A 10 4.54 3.76 10.39
N PHE A 11 5.64 3.88 11.14
CA PHE A 11 5.95 5.11 11.87
C PHE A 11 6.61 6.16 10.97
N TYR A 12 6.20 7.41 11.19
CA TYR A 12 6.76 8.60 10.56
C TYR A 12 6.65 9.79 11.53
N ASP A 13 7.74 10.52 11.73
CA ASP A 13 7.84 11.73 12.54
C ASP A 13 8.30 12.91 11.67
N ASP A 14 7.43 13.91 11.47
CA ASP A 14 7.72 15.09 10.63
C ASP A 14 8.99 15.86 11.09
N ASN A 15 9.42 15.75 12.36
CA ASN A 15 10.61 16.44 12.87
C ASN A 15 11.92 15.65 12.71
N LYS A 16 11.85 14.33 12.50
CA LYS A 16 13.01 13.44 12.49
C LYS A 16 13.22 12.72 11.17
N ASP A 17 12.14 12.43 10.47
CA ASP A 17 12.16 11.56 9.31
C ASP A 17 12.17 12.35 8.00
N PRO A 18 12.93 11.88 6.99
CA PRO A 18 12.95 12.50 5.68
C PRO A 18 11.61 12.31 4.96
N THR A 19 11.24 13.23 4.06
CA THR A 19 9.96 13.21 3.34
C THR A 19 9.71 11.91 2.57
N TYR A 20 10.75 11.24 2.05
CA TYR A 20 10.57 9.96 1.37
C TYR A 20 10.02 8.86 2.30
N GLN A 21 10.27 8.96 3.61
CA GLN A 21 9.78 8.01 4.60
C GLN A 21 8.25 8.11 4.72
N LYS A 22 7.70 9.34 4.68
CA LYS A 22 6.25 9.59 4.61
C LYS A 22 5.62 8.85 3.43
N THR A 23 6.24 8.95 2.25
CA THR A 23 5.79 8.25 1.04
C THR A 23 5.88 6.73 1.19
N LYS A 24 6.93 6.20 1.81
CA LYS A 24 7.08 4.74 2.07
C LYS A 24 6.00 4.21 3.01
N VAL A 25 5.68 4.95 4.07
CA VAL A 25 4.58 4.62 4.99
C VAL A 25 3.25 4.63 4.23
N ALA A 26 2.99 5.69 3.46
CA ALA A 26 1.77 5.82 2.67
C ALA A 26 1.61 4.68 1.64
N LEU A 27 2.68 4.33 0.92
CA LEU A 27 2.70 3.19 -0.01
C LEU A 27 2.38 1.86 0.71
N THR A 28 2.95 1.65 1.90
CA THR A 28 2.71 0.42 2.69
C THR A 28 1.24 0.32 3.10
N VAL A 29 0.63 1.42 3.53
CA VAL A 29 -0.80 1.49 3.86
C VAL A 29 -1.65 1.23 2.63
N ALA A 30 -1.37 1.91 1.52
CA ALA A 30 -2.12 1.75 0.27
C ALA A 30 -2.06 0.30 -0.26
N HIS A 31 -0.90 -0.36 -0.15
CA HIS A 31 -0.73 -1.76 -0.52
C HIS A 31 -1.64 -2.70 0.29
N LYS A 32 -1.66 -2.52 1.62
CA LYS A 32 -2.46 -3.33 2.54
C LYS A 32 -3.96 -3.10 2.36
N LEU A 33 -4.35 -1.86 2.05
CA LEU A 33 -5.72 -1.51 1.67
C LEU A 33 -6.10 -2.18 0.35
N ALA A 34 -5.28 -2.07 -0.69
CA ALA A 34 -5.54 -2.73 -1.98
C ALA A 34 -5.70 -4.26 -1.82
N HIS A 35 -4.91 -4.87 -0.95
CA HIS A 35 -5.04 -6.30 -0.61
C HIS A 35 -6.38 -6.68 0.03
N GLN A 36 -7.10 -5.76 0.67
CA GLN A 36 -8.45 -6.03 1.17
C GLN A 36 -9.41 -6.41 0.04
N TRP A 37 -9.22 -5.85 -1.16
CA TRP A 37 -9.95 -6.26 -2.36
C TRP A 37 -9.24 -7.40 -3.09
N PHE A 38 -7.95 -7.22 -3.41
CA PHE A 38 -7.17 -8.15 -4.23
C PHE A 38 -6.29 -9.05 -3.36
N GLY A 39 -6.87 -10.16 -2.90
CA GLY A 39 -6.22 -11.14 -2.02
C GLY A 39 -7.11 -11.60 -0.87
N ASN A 40 -7.96 -10.72 -0.32
CA ASN A 40 -8.96 -11.09 0.68
C ASN A 40 -10.34 -11.31 0.04
N LEU A 41 -10.93 -10.28 -0.58
CA LEU A 41 -12.26 -10.40 -1.20
C LEU A 41 -12.23 -11.23 -2.49
N VAL A 42 -11.28 -10.93 -3.37
CA VAL A 42 -11.03 -11.70 -4.61
C VAL A 42 -9.70 -12.41 -4.45
N THR A 43 -9.77 -13.73 -4.26
CA THR A 43 -8.60 -14.58 -3.98
C THR A 43 -8.26 -15.42 -5.21
N PRO A 44 -6.99 -15.52 -5.63
CA PRO A 44 -6.62 -16.40 -6.74
C PRO A 44 -6.94 -17.86 -6.42
N SER A 45 -7.42 -18.60 -7.42
CA SER A 45 -7.79 -20.01 -7.27
C SER A 45 -6.58 -20.94 -7.05
N TRP A 46 -5.38 -20.52 -7.48
CA TRP A 46 -4.16 -21.29 -7.33
C TRP A 46 -2.92 -20.40 -7.19
N TRP A 47 -1.85 -20.96 -6.60
CA TRP A 47 -0.58 -20.27 -6.36
C TRP A 47 0.12 -19.76 -7.63
N SER A 48 -0.10 -20.41 -8.78
CA SER A 48 0.39 -19.92 -10.08
C SER A 48 -0.17 -18.53 -10.44
N HIS A 49 -1.33 -18.17 -9.87
CA HIS A 49 -2.00 -16.89 -10.10
C HIS A 49 -1.79 -15.88 -8.96
N LEU A 50 -0.81 -16.10 -8.08
CA LEU A 50 -0.53 -15.22 -6.94
C LEU A 50 -0.29 -13.77 -7.37
N TRP A 51 0.21 -13.55 -8.59
CA TRP A 51 0.40 -12.24 -9.19
C TRP A 51 -0.89 -11.41 -9.24
N LEU A 52 -2.07 -12.03 -9.36
CA LEU A 52 -3.35 -11.31 -9.31
C LEU A 52 -3.56 -10.61 -7.96
N SER A 53 -3.09 -11.19 -6.87
CA SER A 53 -3.19 -10.54 -5.55
C SER A 53 -2.03 -9.56 -5.34
N LYS A 54 -0.79 -10.03 -5.37
CA LYS A 54 0.42 -9.24 -5.03
C LYS A 54 0.74 -8.17 -6.07
N GLY A 55 0.56 -8.49 -7.34
CA GLY A 55 0.79 -7.59 -8.46
C GLY A 55 -0.24 -6.47 -8.48
N LEU A 56 -1.53 -6.78 -8.35
CA LEU A 56 -2.57 -5.75 -8.28
C LEU A 56 -2.40 -4.86 -7.05
N ALA A 57 -2.07 -5.41 -5.87
CA ALA A 57 -1.78 -4.58 -4.71
C ALA A 57 -0.59 -3.62 -4.94
N SER A 58 0.47 -4.09 -5.61
CA SER A 58 1.64 -3.27 -5.98
C SER A 58 1.35 -2.23 -7.07
N PHE A 59 0.43 -2.54 -7.99
CA PHE A 59 -0.04 -1.58 -8.98
C PHE A 59 -0.87 -0.48 -8.30
N PHE A 60 -1.88 -0.88 -7.53
CA PHE A 60 -2.80 0.05 -6.89
C PHE A 60 -2.14 0.92 -5.82
N GLN A 61 -1.16 0.41 -5.06
CA GLN A 61 -0.44 1.28 -4.11
C GLN A 61 0.18 2.49 -4.84
N THR A 62 0.76 2.27 -6.03
CA THR A 62 1.46 3.32 -6.78
C THR A 62 0.45 4.27 -7.40
N TYR A 63 -0.60 3.72 -8.00
CA TYR A 63 -1.70 4.50 -8.58
C TYR A 63 -2.38 5.39 -7.53
N ILE A 64 -2.73 4.84 -6.37
CA ILE A 64 -3.39 5.58 -5.27
C ILE A 64 -2.49 6.70 -4.77
N ILE A 65 -1.21 6.41 -4.50
CA ILE A 65 -0.28 7.43 -4.00
C ILE A 65 -0.03 8.53 -5.03
N ASN A 66 0.11 8.21 -6.31
CA ASN A 66 0.20 9.22 -7.36
C ASN A 66 -1.04 10.12 -7.38
N LYS A 67 -2.26 9.55 -7.28
CA LYS A 67 -3.51 10.34 -7.23
C LYS A 67 -3.64 11.21 -5.98
N VAL A 68 -3.27 10.69 -4.82
CA VAL A 68 -3.30 11.45 -3.55
C VAL A 68 -2.28 12.58 -3.59
N ILE A 69 -1.07 12.33 -4.07
CA ILE A 69 -0.03 13.36 -4.18
C ILE A 69 -0.46 14.44 -5.17
N GLU A 70 -0.94 14.07 -6.36
CA GLU A 70 -1.49 15.03 -7.33
C GLU A 70 -2.59 15.91 -6.70
N PHE A 71 -3.49 15.31 -5.93
CA PHE A 71 -4.54 16.05 -5.21
C PHE A 71 -4.00 17.04 -4.17
N TYR A 72 -2.89 16.75 -3.50
CA TYR A 72 -2.29 17.67 -2.51
C TYR A 72 -1.58 18.88 -3.14
N TYR A 73 -1.25 18.82 -4.44
CA TYR A 73 -0.55 19.87 -5.17
C TYR A 73 -1.45 20.66 -6.14
N ILE A 74 -2.77 20.40 -6.12
CA ILE A 74 -3.82 21.15 -6.84
C ILE A 74 -4.69 21.87 -5.81
#